data_AF-X1RAK1-F1
#
_entry.id   AF-X1RAK1-F1
#
_cell.length_a   1.000
_cell.length_b   1.000
_cell.length_c   1.000
_cell.angle_alpha   90.00
_cell.angle_beta   90.00
_cell.angle_gamma   90.00
#
_symmetry.space_group_name_H-M   'P 1'
#
loop_
_entity.id
_entity.type
_entity.pdbx_description
1 polymer ?
#
loop_
_entity_poly.entity_id
_entity_poly.type
_entity_poly.pdbx_seq_one_letter_code
_entity_poly.pdbx_strand_id
1 'polypeptide(L)'
;LLLALVSIGYGFLKNKLGEDRASTIKEAILAAMLWAEEEFGIGNGGKKWQEAWKKLIEILANKNIRLRKSEEKAVKIMMKSNVGKINRQTYDVLLKRKLLKDKRPIQQS
;
A
#
# COMPACT_ATOMS: atom_id res chain seq x y z
N LEU A 1 4.41 -3.37 13.44
CA LEU A 1 4.90 -1.99 13.18
C LEU A 1 4.48 -1.48 11.77
N LEU A 2 3.21 -1.69 11.36
CA LEU A 2 2.67 -1.22 10.06
C LEU A 2 1.91 0.13 10.15
N LEU A 3 1.74 0.68 11.37
CA LEU A 3 0.79 1.77 11.64
C LEU A 3 1.33 3.19 11.38
N ALA A 4 2.64 3.39 11.25
CA ALA A 4 3.23 4.73 11.36
C ALA A 4 3.26 5.58 10.07
N LEU A 5 2.72 5.10 8.94
CA LEU A 5 3.06 5.68 7.63
C LEU A 5 1.86 6.11 6.82
N VAL A 6 1.34 7.30 7.12
CA VAL A 6 0.90 8.31 6.13
C VAL A 6 0.70 9.58 6.96
N SER A 7 1.60 10.56 6.94
CA SER A 7 1.43 11.77 7.76
C SER A 7 1.06 12.99 6.92
N ILE A 8 1.58 13.10 5.69
CA ILE A 8 1.46 14.33 4.89
C ILE A 8 0.09 14.45 4.21
N GLY A 9 -0.52 13.35 3.74
CA GLY A 9 -1.88 13.38 3.19
C GLY A 9 -2.99 12.94 4.15
N TYR A 10 -2.62 12.29 5.26
CA TYR A 10 -3.57 11.78 6.24
C TYR A 10 -4.25 12.91 7.02
N GLY A 11 -3.53 13.98 7.38
CA GLY A 11 -4.14 15.14 8.02
C GLY A 11 -5.21 15.81 7.14
N PHE A 12 -4.96 15.90 5.83
CA PHE A 12 -5.93 16.43 4.87
C PHE A 12 -7.15 15.52 4.71
N LEU A 13 -6.96 14.19 4.63
CA LEU A 13 -8.08 13.26 4.59
C LEU A 13 -8.84 13.22 5.91
N LYS A 14 -8.15 13.19 7.05
CA LYS A 14 -8.76 13.19 8.39
C LYS A 14 -9.67 14.40 8.57
N ASN A 15 -9.20 15.59 8.22
CA ASN A 15 -9.99 16.84 8.32
C ASN A 15 -11.17 16.89 7.35
N LYS A 16 -11.14 16.12 6.24
CA LYS A 16 -12.16 16.19 5.17
C LYS A 16 -13.13 15.00 5.15
N LEU A 17 -12.73 13.86 5.71
CA LEU A 17 -13.43 12.57 5.63
C LEU A 17 -13.76 11.96 6.99
N GLY A 18 -13.21 12.50 8.07
CA GLY A 18 -13.23 11.85 9.39
C GLY A 18 -12.12 10.81 9.55
N GLU A 19 -11.76 10.54 10.81
CA GLU A 19 -10.62 9.71 11.21
C GLU A 19 -10.75 8.25 10.72
N ASP A 20 -11.94 7.66 10.86
CA ASP A 20 -12.19 6.26 10.50
C ASP A 20 -12.09 6.00 8.99
N ARG A 21 -12.64 6.92 8.19
CA ARG A 21 -12.61 6.83 6.73
C ARG A 21 -11.19 7.08 6.20
N ALA A 22 -10.48 8.04 6.77
CA ALA A 22 -9.08 8.31 6.42
C ALA A 22 -8.17 7.12 6.77
N SER A 23 -8.39 6.46 7.91
CA SER A 23 -7.66 5.24 8.30
C SER A 23 -7.90 4.10 7.31
N THR A 24 -9.17 3.86 6.96
CA THR A 24 -9.54 2.80 6.01
C THR A 24 -8.89 3.01 4.63
N ILE A 25 -8.86 4.25 4.15
CA ILE A 25 -8.20 4.60 2.88
C ILE A 25 -6.69 4.38 2.95
N LYS A 26 -6.07 4.74 4.08
CA LYS A 26 -4.64 4.50 4.32
C LYS A 26 -4.29 3.01 4.29
N GLU A 27 -5.08 2.18 4.97
CA GLU A 27 -4.89 0.72 4.96
C GLU A 27 -5.10 0.13 3.57
N ALA A 28 -6.13 0.58 2.84
CA ALA A 28 -6.40 0.14 1.49
C ALA A 28 -5.25 0.51 0.52
N ILE A 29 -4.66 1.70 0.68
CA ILE A 29 -3.48 2.12 -0.09
C ILE A 29 -2.30 1.17 0.16
N LEU A 30 -2.01 0.87 1.43
CA LEU A 30 -0.92 -0.02 1.78
C LEU A 30 -1.14 -1.42 1.18
N ALA A 31 -2.34 -1.98 1.33
CA ALA A 31 -2.69 -3.28 0.79
C ALA A 31 -2.55 -3.33 -0.74
N ALA A 32 -3.05 -2.32 -1.45
CA ALA A 32 -2.98 -2.26 -2.91
C ALA A 32 -1.54 -2.14 -3.41
N MET A 33 -0.70 -1.36 -2.72
CA MET A 33 0.70 -1.19 -3.09
C MET A 33 1.53 -2.44 -2.79
N LEU A 34 1.28 -3.12 -1.67
CA LEU A 34 1.92 -4.40 -1.35
C LEU A 34 1.58 -5.47 -2.38
N TRP A 35 0.30 -5.61 -2.72
CA TRP A 35 -0.15 -6.55 -3.75
C TRP A 35 0.54 -6.28 -5.10
N ALA A 36 0.68 -5.01 -5.49
CA ALA A 36 1.33 -4.66 -6.74
C ALA A 36 2.85 -4.94 -6.74
N GLU A 37 3.53 -4.83 -5.60
CA GLU A 37 4.92 -5.26 -5.48
C GLU A 37 5.06 -6.79 -5.55
N GLU A 38 4.12 -7.54 -4.97
CA GLU A 38 4.11 -9.01 -5.03
C GLU A 38 3.86 -9.53 -6.45
N GLU A 39 2.91 -8.92 -7.17
CA GLU A 39 2.51 -9.36 -8.52
C GLU A 39 3.50 -8.92 -9.61
N PHE A 40 3.97 -7.67 -9.57
CA PHE A 40 4.77 -7.09 -10.65
C PHE A 40 6.26 -6.99 -10.33
N GLY A 41 6.65 -7.27 -9.08
CA GLY A 41 8.02 -7.16 -8.63
C GLY A 41 8.61 -5.75 -8.73
N ILE A 42 9.93 -5.72 -8.70
CA ILE A 42 10.74 -4.50 -8.68
C ILE A 42 10.97 -4.02 -10.12
N GLY A 43 10.91 -2.70 -10.34
CA GLY A 43 11.32 -2.07 -11.61
C GLY A 43 10.19 -1.67 -12.56
N ASN A 44 8.97 -2.19 -12.36
CA ASN A 44 7.82 -1.90 -13.24
C ASN A 44 7.01 -0.64 -12.85
N GLY A 45 7.70 0.44 -12.46
CA GLY A 45 7.11 1.59 -11.76
C GLY A 45 5.80 2.14 -12.35
N GLY A 46 5.75 2.45 -13.65
CA GLY A 46 4.56 3.05 -14.28
C GLY A 46 3.34 2.13 -14.33
N LYS A 47 3.52 0.89 -14.79
CA LYS A 47 2.44 -0.11 -14.86
C LYS A 47 1.96 -0.51 -13.47
N LYS A 48 2.89 -0.68 -12.53
CA LYS A 48 2.61 -1.00 -11.13
C LYS A 48 1.74 0.08 -10.46
N TRP A 49 1.96 1.36 -10.75
CA TRP A 49 1.06 2.43 -10.26
C TRP A 49 -0.37 2.28 -10.75
N GLN A 50 -0.55 1.96 -12.03
CA GLN A 50 -1.88 1.82 -12.62
C GLN A 50 -2.61 0.62 -12.02
N GLU A 51 -1.93 -0.50 -11.86
CA GLU A 51 -2.51 -1.72 -11.29
C GLU A 51 -2.76 -1.58 -9.79
N ALA A 52 -1.85 -0.96 -9.03
CA ALA A 52 -2.08 -0.61 -7.63
C ALA A 52 -3.28 0.34 -7.48
N TRP A 53 -3.45 1.32 -8.39
CA TRP A 53 -4.60 2.21 -8.36
C TRP A 53 -5.90 1.45 -8.60
N LYS A 54 -5.96 0.57 -9.60
CA LYS A 54 -7.13 -0.28 -9.85
C LYS A 54 -7.46 -1.14 -8.63
N LYS A 55 -6.44 -1.77 -8.02
CA LYS A 55 -6.62 -2.61 -6.84
C LYS A 55 -7.11 -1.82 -5.63
N LEU A 56 -6.64 -0.59 -5.46
CA LEU A 56 -7.15 0.31 -4.43
C LEU A 56 -8.64 0.59 -4.61
N ILE A 57 -9.06 0.94 -5.83
CA ILE A 57 -10.48 1.21 -6.11
C ILE A 57 -11.34 -0.03 -5.84
N GLU A 58 -10.85 -1.23 -6.18
CA GLU A 58 -11.52 -2.50 -5.86
C GLU A 58 -11.68 -2.69 -4.34
N ILE A 59 -10.61 -2.50 -3.55
CA ILE A 59 -10.66 -2.64 -2.09
C ILE A 59 -11.64 -1.63 -1.47
N LEU A 60 -11.64 -0.39 -1.96
CA LEU A 60 -12.54 0.65 -1.47
C LEU A 60 -14.01 0.34 -1.84
N ALA A 61 -14.26 -0.12 -3.07
CA ALA A 61 -15.59 -0.52 -3.50
C ALA A 61 -16.16 -1.68 -2.67
N ASN A 62 -15.33 -2.68 -2.34
CA ASN A 62 -15.71 -3.79 -1.45
C ASN A 62 -16.07 -3.33 -0.03
N LYS A 63 -15.54 -2.18 0.41
CA LYS A 63 -15.86 -1.53 1.69
C LYS A 63 -16.99 -0.50 1.56
N ASN A 64 -17.67 -0.44 0.42
CA ASN A 64 -18.69 0.55 0.09
C ASN A 64 -18.19 2.02 0.19
N ILE A 65 -16.89 2.22 -0.04
CA ILE A 65 -16.24 3.54 -0.05
C ILE A 65 -16.03 3.96 -1.49
N ARG A 66 -16.70 5.03 -1.90
CA ARG A 66 -16.47 5.68 -3.20
C ARG A 66 -15.70 6.97 -2.99
N LEU A 67 -14.60 7.13 -3.73
CA LEU A 67 -13.82 8.37 -3.72
C LEU A 67 -14.52 9.44 -4.55
N ARG A 68 -14.61 10.66 -4.02
CA ARG A 68 -14.98 11.85 -4.79
C ARG A 68 -13.77 12.32 -5.62
N LYS A 69 -13.99 13.06 -6.71
CA LYS A 69 -12.89 13.64 -7.53
C LYS A 69 -11.84 14.38 -6.69
N SER A 70 -12.27 15.11 -5.66
CA SER A 70 -11.34 15.85 -4.78
C SER A 70 -10.53 14.94 -3.85
N GLU A 71 -11.03 13.76 -3.54
CA GLU A 71 -10.37 12.74 -2.71
C GLU A 71 -9.41 11.92 -3.56
N GLU A 72 -9.79 11.57 -4.79
CA GLU A 72 -8.92 10.84 -5.73
C GLU A 72 -7.56 11.51 -5.91
N LYS A 73 -7.53 12.84 -6.07
CA LYS A 73 -6.28 13.59 -6.20
C LYS A 73 -5.40 13.44 -4.95
N ALA A 74 -5.99 13.56 -3.77
CA ALA A 74 -5.27 13.40 -2.50
C ALA A 74 -4.75 11.97 -2.33
N VAL A 75 -5.58 10.97 -2.62
CA VAL A 75 -5.23 9.55 -2.55
C VAL A 75 -4.11 9.20 -3.53
N LYS A 76 -4.16 9.70 -4.78
CA LYS A 76 -3.08 9.52 -5.77
C LYS A 76 -1.76 10.13 -5.30
N ILE A 77 -1.80 11.33 -4.71
CA ILE A 77 -0.61 11.98 -4.14
C ILE A 77 -0.06 11.14 -2.98
N MET A 78 -0.91 10.64 -2.08
CA MET A 78 -0.46 9.79 -0.98
C MET A 78 0.19 8.51 -1.49
N MET A 79 -0.41 7.80 -2.43
CA MET A 79 0.19 6.61 -3.05
C MET A 79 1.57 6.94 -3.62
N LYS A 80 1.68 7.99 -4.45
CA LYS A 80 2.95 8.43 -5.06
C LYS A 80 4.00 8.92 -4.06
N SER A 81 3.59 9.47 -2.92
CA SER A 81 4.52 9.89 -1.86
C SER A 81 5.03 8.71 -1.02
N ASN A 82 4.23 7.65 -0.92
CA ASN A 82 4.54 6.49 -0.07
C ASN A 82 5.31 5.39 -0.82
N VAL A 83 5.42 5.47 -2.15
CA VAL A 83 6.16 4.53 -3.00
C VAL A 83 7.52 4.17 -2.46
N GLY A 84 8.40 5.15 -2.28
CA GLY A 84 9.79 4.88 -1.91
C GLY A 84 9.89 4.18 -0.55
N LYS A 85 9.01 4.55 0.39
CA LYS A 85 8.96 3.95 1.72
C LYS A 85 8.32 2.56 1.72
N ILE A 86 7.21 2.38 1.01
CA ILE A 86 6.54 1.08 0.87
C ILE A 86 7.46 0.12 0.14
N ASN A 87 8.09 0.52 -0.97
CA ASN A 87 9.09 -0.30 -1.64
C ASN A 87 10.16 -0.74 -0.65
N ARG A 88 10.78 0.20 0.09
CA ARG A 88 11.82 -0.13 1.08
C ARG A 88 11.34 -1.10 2.16
N GLN A 89 10.14 -0.90 2.70
CA GLN A 89 9.57 -1.79 3.71
C GLN A 89 9.19 -3.16 3.15
N THR A 90 8.59 -3.21 1.97
CA THR A 90 8.27 -4.46 1.27
C THR A 90 9.55 -5.22 0.97
N TYR A 91 10.60 -4.52 0.52
CA TYR A 91 11.93 -5.08 0.36
C TYR A 91 12.48 -5.65 1.66
N ASP A 92 12.44 -4.90 2.76
CA ASP A 92 12.92 -5.38 4.06
C ASP A 92 12.13 -6.61 4.54
N VAL A 93 10.81 -6.63 4.33
CA VAL A 93 9.92 -7.75 4.70
C VAL A 93 10.15 -8.96 3.80
N LEU A 94 10.22 -8.77 2.49
CA LEU A 94 10.50 -9.84 1.52
C LEU A 94 11.91 -10.39 1.69
N LEU A 95 12.91 -9.53 1.92
CA LEU A 95 14.27 -9.92 2.24
C LEU A 95 14.31 -10.73 3.53
N LYS A 96 13.65 -10.26 4.60
CA LYS A 96 13.51 -11.05 5.83
C LYS A 96 12.82 -12.39 5.59
N ARG A 97 11.74 -12.43 4.79
CA ARG A 97 11.05 -13.68 4.43
C ARG A 97 11.92 -14.62 3.60
N LYS A 98 12.73 -14.12 2.66
CA LYS A 98 13.74 -14.91 1.92
C LYS A 98 14.79 -15.47 2.87
N LEU A 99 15.38 -14.62 3.71
CA LEU A 99 16.36 -15.03 4.71
C LEU A 99 15.81 -16.06 5.71
N LEU A 100 14.52 -15.99 6.05
CA LEU A 100 13.84 -16.98 6.90
C LEU A 100 13.51 -18.28 6.15
N LYS A 101 13.26 -18.23 4.84
CA LYS A 101 13.13 -19.43 3.99
C LYS A 101 14.47 -20.16 3.84
N ASP A 102 15.56 -19.42 3.64
CA ASP A 102 16.92 -20.00 3.56
C ASP A 102 17.41 -20.55 4.91
N LYS A 103 16.85 -20.07 6.03
CA LYS A 103 17.14 -20.57 7.39
C LYS A 103 16.23 -21.70 7.86
N ARG A 104 15.36 -22.28 7.03
CA ARG A 104 14.68 -23.52 7.42
C ARG A 104 15.75 -24.62 7.53
N PRO A 105 15.86 -25.36 8.65
CA PRO A 105 16.66 -26.56 8.64
C PRO A 105 16.08 -27.48 7.57
N ILE A 106 16.91 -27.88 6.61
CA ILE A 106 16.62 -28.98 5.71
C ILE A 106 16.32 -30.16 6.63
N GLN A 107 15.04 -30.52 6.79
CA GLN A 107 14.68 -31.80 7.37
C GLN A 107 15.21 -32.86 6.39
N GLN A 108 16.41 -33.34 6.67
CA GLN A 108 16.93 -34.56 6.06
C GLN A 108 16.02 -35.69 6.52
N SER A 109 15.25 -36.23 5.58
CA SER A 109 14.62 -37.56 5.70
C SER A 109 15.66 -38.63 5.43
#